data_AF-A0A952LC13-F1
#
_entry.id   AF-A0A952LC13-F1
#
_cell.length_a   1.000
_cell.length_b   1.000
_cell.length_c   1.000
_cell.angle_alpha   90.00
_cell.angle_beta   90.00
_cell.angle_gamma   90.00
#
_symmetry.space_group_name_H-M   'P 1'
#
loop_
_entity.id
_entity.type
_entity.pdbx_description
1 polymer ?
#
loop_
_entity_poly.entity_id
_entity_poly.type
_entity_poly.pdbx_seq_one_letter_code
_entity_poly.pdbx_strand_id
1 'polypeptide(L)'
;TGVRLIRGAGGLPVLAHPATGGRGRVIPEDRLKRLVDGGLFGLELDHRENKPDGVERLRELAVRYGLRITGSSDYHGAGKPNRLGEHTTDPAVVDAMIEEATGAAPFYAP
;
A
#
# COMPACT_ATOMS: atom_id res chain seq x y z
N THR A 1 -14.30 -9.18 3.85
CA THR A 1 -12.95 -8.75 4.30
C THR A 1 -12.90 -7.23 4.25
N GLY A 2 -11.98 -6.59 4.98
CA GLY A 2 -11.79 -5.13 4.90
C GLY A 2 -11.59 -4.65 3.45
N VAL A 3 -10.84 -5.42 2.65
CA VAL A 3 -10.64 -5.17 1.21
C VAL A 3 -11.96 -5.02 0.45
N ARG A 4 -12.89 -5.98 0.60
CA ARG A 4 -14.19 -5.91 -0.11
C ARG A 4 -15.06 -4.76 0.36
N LEU A 5 -14.96 -4.37 1.64
CA LEU A 5 -15.68 -3.21 2.17
C LEU A 5 -15.15 -1.91 1.55
N ILE A 6 -13.82 -1.74 1.51
CA ILE A 6 -13.17 -0.58 0.88
C ILE A 6 -13.55 -0.50 -0.60
N ARG A 7 -13.47 -1.62 -1.34
CA ARG A 7 -13.88 -1.69 -2.74
C ARG A 7 -15.36 -1.38 -2.94
N GLY A 8 -16.24 -1.89 -2.08
CA GLY A 8 -17.68 -1.60 -2.13
C GLY A 8 -18.01 -0.13 -1.86
N ALA A 9 -17.14 0.58 -1.15
CA ALA A 9 -17.23 2.04 -0.96
C ALA A 9 -16.55 2.84 -2.08
N GLY A 10 -16.08 2.20 -3.16
CA GLY A 10 -15.39 2.85 -4.27
C GLY A 10 -13.94 3.23 -3.99
N GLY A 11 -13.34 2.71 -2.91
CA GLY A 11 -11.96 2.96 -2.52
C GLY A 11 -10.97 1.90 -3.01
N LEU A 12 -9.67 2.19 -2.86
CA LEU A 12 -8.56 1.33 -3.29
C LEU A 12 -7.79 0.82 -2.06
N PRO A 13 -7.95 -0.46 -1.68
CA PRO A 13 -7.31 -0.99 -0.47
C PRO A 13 -5.81 -1.26 -0.69
N VAL A 14 -4.98 -0.70 0.19
CA VAL A 14 -3.53 -0.93 0.25
C VAL A 14 -3.17 -1.61 1.56
N LEU A 15 -2.26 -2.58 1.52
CA LEU A 15 -1.70 -3.16 2.74
C LEU A 15 -0.54 -2.27 3.24
N ALA A 16 -0.75 -1.58 4.37
CA ALA A 16 0.21 -0.65 4.96
C ALA A 16 1.44 -1.37 5.52
N HIS A 17 2.62 -0.82 5.21
CA HIS A 17 3.98 -1.23 5.59
C HIS A 17 4.09 -2.70 6.08
N PRO A 18 3.83 -3.69 5.20
CA PRO A 18 3.61 -5.07 5.63
C PRO A 18 4.89 -5.87 5.91
N ALA A 19 6.07 -5.25 5.74
CA ALA A 19 7.37 -5.87 5.95
C ALA A 19 8.07 -5.42 7.25
N THR A 20 7.35 -4.84 8.22
CA THR A 20 7.95 -4.37 9.50
C THR A 20 8.70 -5.48 10.26
N GLY A 21 8.24 -6.72 10.13
CA GLY A 21 8.89 -7.89 10.73
C GLY A 21 9.92 -8.60 9.85
N GLY A 22 10.18 -8.13 8.63
CA GLY A 22 11.02 -8.82 7.63
C GLY A 22 10.40 -10.08 7.05
N ARG A 23 11.18 -10.84 6.28
CA ARG A 23 10.70 -11.98 5.47
C ARG A 23 9.96 -13.04 6.29
N GLY A 24 10.37 -13.27 7.54
CA GLY A 24 9.73 -14.26 8.41
C GLY A 24 8.33 -13.86 8.91
N ARG A 25 7.91 -12.60 8.76
CA ARG A 25 6.61 -12.09 9.22
C ARG A 25 5.76 -11.47 8.11
N VAL A 26 6.22 -11.49 6.86
CA VAL A 26 5.35 -11.08 5.75
C VAL A 26 4.13 -12.00 5.67
N ILE A 27 3.03 -11.43 5.20
CA ILE A 27 1.79 -12.17 4.99
C ILE A 27 2.05 -13.41 4.09
N PRO A 28 1.57 -14.60 4.49
CA PRO A 28 1.64 -15.79 3.64
C PRO A 28 0.98 -15.56 2.27
N GLU A 29 1.56 -16.14 1.21
CA GLU A 29 1.10 -15.91 -0.17
C GLU A 29 -0.36 -16.33 -0.39
N ASP A 30 -0.80 -17.44 0.19
CA ASP A 30 -2.21 -17.88 0.12
C ASP A 30 -3.17 -16.84 0.71
N ARG A 31 -2.74 -16.16 1.79
CA ARG A 31 -3.52 -15.11 2.44
C ARG A 31 -3.49 -13.83 1.62
N LEU A 32 -2.33 -13.45 1.07
CA LEU A 32 -2.22 -12.33 0.15
C LEU A 32 -3.13 -12.56 -1.07
N LYS A 33 -3.11 -13.75 -1.66
CA LYS A 33 -3.99 -14.11 -2.78
C LYS A 33 -5.47 -13.91 -2.44
N ARG A 34 -5.92 -14.29 -1.23
CA ARG A 34 -7.31 -14.01 -0.80
C ARG A 34 -7.64 -12.52 -0.72
N LEU A 35 -6.67 -11.66 -0.40
CA LEU A 35 -6.84 -10.21 -0.45
C LEU A 35 -6.89 -9.72 -1.90
N VAL A 36 -6.00 -10.22 -2.76
CA VAL A 36 -5.99 -9.93 -4.22
C VAL A 36 -7.33 -10.31 -4.85
N ASP A 37 -7.82 -11.54 -4.60
CA ASP A 37 -9.13 -12.02 -5.06
C ASP A 37 -10.31 -11.20 -4.49
N GLY A 38 -10.07 -10.44 -3.40
CA GLY A 38 -11.01 -9.49 -2.83
C GLY A 38 -10.91 -8.08 -3.39
N GLY A 39 -9.95 -7.81 -4.28
CA GLY A 39 -9.67 -6.51 -4.87
C GLY A 39 -8.55 -5.72 -4.19
N LEU A 40 -7.53 -6.35 -3.60
CA LEU A 40 -6.36 -5.60 -3.11
C LEU A 40 -5.75 -4.77 -4.24
N PHE A 41 -5.55 -3.46 -4.02
CA PHE A 41 -4.97 -2.57 -5.03
C PHE A 41 -3.44 -2.58 -4.99
N GLY A 42 -2.86 -2.50 -3.79
CA GLY A 42 -1.43 -2.30 -3.65
C GLY A 42 -0.83 -2.68 -2.32
N LEU A 43 0.49 -2.54 -2.24
CA LEU A 43 1.32 -2.72 -1.05
C LEU A 43 2.14 -1.45 -0.82
N GLU A 44 2.20 -1.00 0.43
CA GLU A 44 3.10 0.08 0.81
C GLU A 44 4.48 -0.50 1.14
N LEU A 45 5.39 -0.44 0.18
CA LEU A 45 6.74 -1.01 0.32
C LEU A 45 7.79 0.06 0.58
N ASP A 46 7.56 1.30 0.13
CA ASP A 46 8.44 2.43 0.41
C ASP A 46 8.03 3.08 1.74
N HIS A 47 8.52 2.50 2.83
CA HIS A 47 8.30 2.96 4.20
C HIS A 47 9.46 2.53 5.09
N ARG A 48 9.91 3.40 6.01
CA ARG A 48 11.14 3.17 6.80
C ARG A 48 11.14 1.92 7.67
N GLU A 49 9.96 1.47 8.11
CA GLU A 49 9.86 0.31 8.99
C GLU A 49 9.94 -1.01 8.22
N ASN A 50 9.71 -1.00 6.91
CA ASN A 50 9.80 -2.20 6.09
C ASN A 50 11.26 -2.68 6.02
N LYS A 51 11.48 -3.95 6.38
CA LYS A 51 12.82 -4.54 6.29
C LYS A 51 13.11 -5.01 4.85
N PRO A 52 14.35 -4.85 4.35
CA PRO A 52 14.70 -5.14 2.96
C PRO A 52 14.32 -6.55 2.50
N ASP A 53 14.57 -7.57 3.33
CA ASP A 53 14.28 -8.97 3.01
C ASP A 53 12.77 -9.27 2.84
N GLY A 54 11.93 -8.56 3.59
CA GLY A 54 10.47 -8.60 3.43
C GLY A 54 10.00 -7.82 2.20
N VAL A 55 10.62 -6.65 1.93
CA VAL A 55 10.34 -5.84 0.73
C VAL A 55 10.60 -6.64 -0.54
N GLU A 56 11.76 -7.28 -0.67
CA GLU A 56 12.09 -8.07 -1.86
C GLU A 56 11.03 -9.16 -2.13
N ARG A 57 10.65 -9.90 -1.08
CA ARG A 57 9.61 -10.93 -1.21
C ARG A 57 8.27 -10.36 -1.66
N LEU A 58 7.88 -9.20 -1.13
CA LEU A 58 6.61 -8.58 -1.45
C LEU A 58 6.62 -7.89 -2.82
N ARG A 59 7.78 -7.42 -3.30
CA ARG A 59 7.94 -6.93 -4.68
C ARG A 59 7.73 -8.05 -5.69
N GLU A 60 8.30 -9.24 -5.46
CA GLU A 60 8.04 -10.42 -6.29
C GLU A 60 6.53 -10.74 -6.38
N LEU A 61 5.84 -10.68 -5.24
CA LEU A 61 4.41 -10.95 -5.17
C LEU A 61 3.57 -9.83 -5.81
N ALA A 62 4.00 -8.57 -5.66
CA ALA A 62 3.35 -7.44 -6.29
C ALA A 62 3.37 -7.58 -7.81
N VAL A 63 4.53 -7.92 -8.39
CA VAL A 63 4.65 -8.20 -9.83
C VAL A 63 3.75 -9.39 -10.23
N ARG A 64 3.81 -10.49 -9.47
CA ARG A 64 3.00 -11.70 -9.75
C ARG A 64 1.50 -11.43 -9.79
N TYR A 65 1.00 -10.58 -8.91
CA TYR A 65 -0.44 -10.31 -8.76
C TYR A 65 -0.89 -8.97 -9.35
N GLY A 66 0.01 -8.25 -10.04
CA GLY A 66 -0.29 -6.95 -10.64
C GLY A 66 -0.60 -5.83 -9.63
N LEU A 67 -0.12 -5.94 -8.39
CA LEU A 67 -0.34 -4.95 -7.34
C LEU A 67 0.52 -3.71 -7.56
N ARG A 68 -0.04 -2.53 -7.26
CA ARG A 68 0.72 -1.28 -7.24
C ARG A 68 1.60 -1.20 -5.99
N ILE A 69 2.73 -0.49 -6.12
CA ILE A 69 3.59 -0.17 -4.98
C ILE A 69 3.33 1.28 -4.59
N THR A 70 3.15 1.51 -3.29
CA THR A 70 2.97 2.85 -2.72
C THR A 70 4.07 3.14 -1.70
N GLY A 71 4.18 4.41 -1.34
CA GLY A 71 5.03 4.89 -0.27
C GLY A 71 4.38 6.01 0.52
N SER A 72 4.66 6.04 1.83
CA SER A 72 4.25 7.10 2.73
C SER A 72 5.27 7.27 3.85
N SER A 73 5.25 8.44 4.45
CA SER A 73 6.03 8.73 5.65
C SER A 73 5.41 8.19 6.92
N ASP A 74 4.10 7.90 6.96
CA ASP A 74 3.36 7.64 8.21
C ASP A 74 3.66 8.69 9.31
N TYR A 75 3.69 9.97 8.89
CA TYR A 75 4.08 11.10 9.74
C TYR A 75 3.07 11.35 10.87
N HIS A 76 3.57 11.49 12.10
CA HIS A 76 2.78 11.72 13.30
C HIS A 76 3.28 12.92 14.14
N GLY A 77 3.97 13.88 13.52
CA GLY A 77 4.55 15.00 14.25
C GLY A 77 5.64 14.54 15.22
N ALA A 78 5.63 15.06 16.44
CA ALA A 78 6.54 14.64 17.51
C ALA A 78 6.26 13.22 18.04
N GLY A 79 5.15 12.59 17.65
CA GLY A 79 4.78 11.25 18.10
C GLY A 79 5.56 10.10 17.45
N LYS A 80 6.25 10.36 16.33
CA LYS A 80 7.13 9.39 15.66
C LYS A 80 8.36 10.09 15.09
N PRO A 81 9.48 9.37 14.91
CA PRO A 81 10.68 9.93 14.28
C PRO A 81 10.54 10.13 12.76
N ASN A 82 9.43 9.73 12.15
CA ASN A 82 9.21 9.81 10.71
C ASN A 82 9.16 11.29 10.30
N ARG A 83 9.82 11.65 9.19
CA ARG A 83 9.76 13.00 8.62
C ARG A 83 8.69 13.05 7.55
N LEU A 84 7.91 14.12 7.52
CA LEU A 84 6.89 14.32 6.49
C LEU A 84 7.53 14.19 5.09
N GLY A 85 6.95 13.32 4.26
CA GLY A 85 7.41 13.10 2.88
C GLY A 85 8.73 12.35 2.73
N GLU A 86 9.27 11.69 3.76
CA GLU A 86 10.51 10.91 3.64
C GLU A 86 10.42 9.71 2.70
N HIS A 87 9.19 9.23 2.46
CA HIS A 87 8.82 8.35 1.36
C HIS A 87 7.55 8.87 0.70
N THR A 88 7.42 8.62 -0.60
CA THR A 88 6.32 9.10 -1.43
C THR A 88 5.83 8.00 -2.35
N THR A 89 4.62 8.17 -2.88
CA THR A 89 4.08 7.31 -3.93
C THR A 89 4.41 7.93 -5.29
N ASP A 90 4.81 7.11 -6.26
CA ASP A 90 5.06 7.55 -7.64
C ASP A 90 3.82 8.29 -8.19
N PRO A 91 3.98 9.49 -8.80
CA PRO A 91 2.87 10.23 -9.37
C PRO A 91 1.98 9.41 -10.31
N ALA A 92 2.55 8.51 -11.11
CA ALA A 92 1.76 7.67 -12.02
C ALA A 92 0.85 6.67 -11.26
N VAL A 93 1.24 6.26 -10.06
CA VAL A 93 0.37 5.44 -9.19
C VAL A 93 -0.72 6.30 -8.58
N VAL A 94 -0.43 7.56 -8.23
CA VAL A 94 -1.44 8.51 -7.76
C VAL A 94 -2.47 8.82 -8.85
N ASP A 95 -2.03 9.06 -10.08
CA ASP A 95 -2.91 9.27 -11.22
C ASP A 95 -3.84 8.05 -11.44
N ALA A 96 -3.28 6.84 -11.42
CA ALA A 96 -4.07 5.61 -11.50
C ALA A 96 -5.07 5.47 -10.33
N MET A 97 -4.72 5.92 -9.12
CA MET A 97 -5.66 5.93 -7.99
C MET A 97 -6.82 6.89 -8.22
N ILE A 98 -6.54 8.08 -8.76
CA ILE A 98 -7.55 9.10 -9.06
C ILE A 98 -8.48 8.62 -10.18
N GLU A 99 -7.95 7.92 -11.18
CA GLU A 99 -8.73 7.36 -12.29
C GLU A 99 -9.60 6.16 -11.86
N GLU A 100 -9.10 5.27 -10.99
CA GLU A 100 -9.79 4.02 -10.61
C GLU A 100 -10.77 4.21 -9.44
N ALA A 101 -10.49 5.12 -8.51
CA ALA A 101 -11.35 5.34 -7.35
C ALA A 101 -12.65 6.05 -7.73
N THR A 102 -13.76 5.62 -7.12
CA THR A 102 -15.10 6.17 -7.39
C THR A 102 -15.81 6.66 -6.13
N GLY A 103 -15.22 6.43 -4.95
CA GLY A 103 -15.82 6.79 -3.66
C GLY A 103 -15.83 8.29 -3.34
N ALA A 104 -14.96 9.08 -3.99
CA ALA A 104 -14.86 10.53 -3.83
C ALA A 104 -14.17 11.16 -5.05
N ALA A 105 -14.41 12.45 -5.26
CA ALA A 105 -13.62 13.26 -6.20
C ALA A 105 -12.31 13.72 -5.53
N PRO A 106 -11.19 13.81 -6.28
CA PRO A 106 -9.95 14.38 -5.76
C PRO A 106 -10.14 15.85 -5.40
N PHE A 107 -9.55 16.25 -4.27
CA PHE A 107 -9.48 17.65 -3.85
C PHE A 107 -8.12 18.22 -4.21
N TYR A 108 -8.10 19.29 -4.99
CA TYR A 108 -6.91 20.07 -5.29
C TYR A 108 -6.97 21.35 -4.48
N ALA A 109 -5.98 21.56 -3.60
CA ALA A 109 -5.87 22.82 -2.89
C ALA A 109 -5.62 23.96 -3.89
N PRO A 110 -6.23 25.14 -3.69
CA PRO A 110 -6.02 26.31 -4.54
C PRO A 110 -4.59 26.87 -4.45
#